data_AF-A0A968YXZ0-F1
#
_entry.id   AF-A0A968YXZ0-F1
#
_cell.length_a   1.000
_cell.length_b   1.000
_cell.length_c   1.000
_cell.angle_alpha   90.00
_cell.angle_beta   90.00
_cell.angle_gamma   90.00
#
_symmetry.space_group_name_H-M   'P 1'
#
loop_
_entity.id
_entity.type
_entity.pdbx_description
1 polymer ?
#
loop_
_entity_poly.entity_id
_entity_poly.type
_entity_poly.pdbx_seq_one_letter_code
_entity_poly.pdbx_strand_id
1 'polypeptide(L)'
;MQIEVRALDKEEFDAAETGECACASWTLHTGKGLKTSYLYIYLGRQVPFAKNSEKHDQTQFKRFLDCSIEAYETLDDLDNGIATNTQSGIDVVLFY
;
A
#
# COMPACT_ATOMS: atom_id res chain seq x y z
N MET A 1 -5.71 11.11 4.44
CA MET A 1 -5.94 10.60 3.06
C MET A 1 -5.70 9.11 3.11
N GLN A 2 -6.59 8.29 2.55
CA GLN A 2 -6.51 6.83 2.66
C GLN A 2 -6.08 6.23 1.31
N ILE A 3 -5.11 5.31 1.35
CA ILE A 3 -4.63 4.54 0.21
C ILE A 3 -4.94 3.08 0.46
N GLU A 4 -5.65 2.45 -0.48
CA GLU A 4 -5.87 1.00 -0.47
C GLU A 4 -4.78 0.34 -1.31
N VAL A 5 -4.10 -0.65 -0.74
CA VAL A 5 -2.98 -1.36 -1.35
C VAL A 5 -3.33 -2.83 -1.39
N ARG A 6 -3.35 -3.40 -2.60
CA ARG A 6 -3.59 -4.81 -2.81
C ARG A 6 -2.26 -5.56 -2.81
N ALA A 7 -2.07 -6.49 -1.88
CA ALA A 7 -0.98 -7.45 -1.99
C ALA A 7 -1.26 -8.45 -3.13
N LEU A 8 -0.23 -8.87 -3.88
CA LEU A 8 -0.43 -9.81 -4.99
C LEU A 8 -0.73 -11.21 -4.47
N ASP A 9 -0.11 -11.58 -3.34
CA ASP A 9 -0.31 -12.85 -2.67
C ASP A 9 -0.26 -12.73 -1.12
N LYS A 10 -0.45 -13.87 -0.45
CA LYS A 10 -0.43 -13.95 1.02
C LYS A 10 0.97 -13.69 1.59
N GLU A 11 2.02 -14.08 0.86
CA GLU A 11 3.41 -13.91 1.31
C GLU A 11 3.76 -12.43 1.33
N GLU A 12 3.41 -11.69 0.28
CA GLU A 12 3.55 -10.22 0.25
C GLU A 12 2.68 -9.52 1.30
N PHE A 13 1.48 -10.03 1.56
CA PHE A 13 0.60 -9.47 2.60
C PHE A 13 1.17 -9.63 4.02
N ASP A 14 1.83 -10.76 4.29
CA ASP A 14 2.48 -11.03 5.57
C ASP A 14 3.86 -10.33 5.66
N ALA A 15 4.62 -10.23 4.57
CA ALA A 15 5.89 -9.50 4.52
C ALA A 15 5.69 -7.98 4.63
N ALA A 16 4.62 -7.44 4.06
CA ALA A 16 4.28 -6.02 4.22
C ALA A 16 4.15 -5.64 5.71
N GLU A 17 3.67 -6.54 6.57
CA GLU A 17 3.51 -6.33 8.02
C GLU A 17 4.84 -6.14 8.76
N THR A 18 5.95 -6.67 8.24
CA THR A 18 7.27 -6.56 8.87
C THR A 18 8.03 -5.29 8.44
N GLY A 19 7.40 -4.46 7.59
CA GLY A 19 8.03 -3.27 7.00
C GLY A 19 8.93 -3.60 5.81
N GLU A 20 8.89 -4.84 5.31
CA GLU A 20 9.55 -5.21 4.07
C GLU A 20 8.75 -4.70 2.86
N CYS A 21 9.46 -4.45 1.76
CA CYS A 21 8.96 -3.78 0.57
C CYS A 21 7.66 -4.44 0.03
N ALA A 22 6.52 -3.79 0.26
CA ALA A 22 5.26 -4.19 -0.36
C ALA A 22 5.20 -3.65 -1.80
N CYS A 23 5.73 -4.42 -2.74
CA CYS A 23 5.81 -4.10 -4.16
C CYS A 23 4.42 -4.20 -4.84
N ALA A 24 3.46 -3.39 -4.41
CA ALA A 24 2.10 -3.48 -4.89
C ALA A 24 1.86 -2.57 -6.11
N SER A 25 1.29 -3.13 -7.17
CA SER A 25 0.66 -2.36 -8.23
C SER A 25 -0.53 -1.59 -7.66
N TRP A 26 -0.29 -0.37 -7.19
CA TRP A 26 -1.32 0.49 -6.63
C TRP A 26 -2.18 1.10 -7.72
N THR A 27 -3.38 1.50 -7.31
CA THR A 27 -4.28 2.32 -8.09
C THR A 27 -4.49 3.59 -7.29
N LEU A 28 -3.80 4.67 -7.65
CA LEU A 28 -4.09 5.98 -7.06
C LEU A 28 -5.36 6.54 -7.72
N HIS A 29 -6.45 6.64 -6.96
CA HIS A 29 -7.62 7.40 -7.41
C HIS A 29 -7.31 8.91 -7.38
N THR A 30 -6.57 9.40 -8.39
CA THR A 30 -6.25 10.82 -8.58
C THR A 30 -7.32 11.57 -9.37
N GLY A 31 -8.59 11.19 -9.31
CA GLY A 31 -9.64 11.83 -10.12
C GLY A 31 -9.43 11.81 -11.66
N LYS A 32 -8.33 11.22 -12.15
CA LYS A 32 -7.89 11.21 -13.57
C LYS A 32 -7.52 9.82 -14.11
N GLY A 33 -7.59 8.76 -13.31
CA GLY A 33 -7.39 7.38 -13.77
C GLY A 33 -6.61 6.51 -12.79
N LEU A 34 -6.50 5.22 -13.12
CA LEU A 34 -5.69 4.23 -12.40
C LEU A 34 -4.25 4.32 -12.93
N LYS A 35 -3.25 4.50 -12.06
CA LYS A 35 -1.84 4.43 -12.45
C LYS A 35 -1.14 3.36 -11.62
N THR A 36 -0.63 2.33 -12.29
CA THR A 36 0.28 1.35 -11.71
C THR A 36 1.64 2.00 -11.48
N SER A 37 2.21 1.85 -10.30
CA SER A 37 3.64 2.15 -10.05
C SER A 37 4.14 1.23 -8.94
N TYR A 38 5.41 1.30 -8.61
CA TYR A 38 6.01 0.57 -7.51
C TYR A 38 5.92 1.40 -6.24
N LEU A 39 5.45 0.82 -5.14
CA LEU A 39 5.37 1.51 -3.85
C LEU A 39 6.35 0.90 -2.87
N TYR A 40 7.02 1.77 -2.13
CA TYR A 40 7.64 1.42 -0.87
C TYR A 40 6.79 2.00 0.26
N ILE A 41 6.36 1.16 1.20
CA ILE A 41 5.44 1.55 2.26
C ILE A 41 6.15 1.44 3.60
N TYR A 42 6.38 2.58 4.23
CA TYR A 42 6.82 2.67 5.61
C TYR A 42 5.58 2.61 6.50
N LEU A 43 5.30 1.42 7.03
CA LEU A 43 4.16 1.21 7.90
C LEU A 43 4.30 1.99 9.20
N GLY A 44 3.22 2.68 9.59
CA GLY A 44 3.08 3.29 10.89
C GLY A 44 2.37 2.35 11.87
N ARG A 45 1.42 2.89 12.63
CA ARG A 45 0.72 2.13 13.68
C ARG A 45 -0.41 1.29 13.09
N GLN A 46 -0.37 -0.03 13.29
CA GLN A 46 -1.48 -0.90 13.00
C GLN A 46 -2.68 -0.60 13.91
N VAL A 47 -3.88 -0.55 13.33
CA VAL A 47 -5.13 -0.36 14.05
C VAL A 47 -6.16 -1.39 13.61
N PRO A 48 -7.12 -1.75 14.47
CA PRO A 48 -8.23 -2.61 14.08
C PRO A 48 -8.96 -2.01 12.87
N PHE A 49 -9.08 -2.80 11.80
CA PHE A 49 -9.83 -2.40 10.64
C PHE A 49 -11.30 -2.78 10.81
N ALA A 50 -12.15 -1.79 11.08
CA ALA A 50 -13.59 -1.98 11.08
C ALA A 50 -14.11 -1.90 9.63
N LYS A 51 -14.13 -3.01 8.88
CA LYS A 51 -15.00 -3.11 7.69
C LYS A 51 -16.22 -3.97 8.00
N ASN A 52 -17.39 -3.40 7.69
CA ASN A 52 -18.66 -4.10 7.64
C ASN A 52 -18.55 -5.32 6.71
N SER A 53 -19.13 -6.41 7.17
CA SER A 53 -19.03 -7.80 6.72
C SER A 53 -19.66 -8.12 5.36
N GLU A 54 -19.63 -7.22 4.37
CA GLU A 54 -20.37 -7.41 3.11
C GLU A 54 -19.53 -7.43 1.83
N LYS A 55 -18.19 -7.43 1.89
CA LYS A 55 -17.36 -7.57 0.69
C LYS A 55 -16.29 -8.64 0.84
N HIS A 56 -16.59 -9.78 0.22
CA HIS A 56 -15.71 -10.90 -0.14
C HIS A 56 -15.19 -11.75 1.03
N ASP A 57 -15.74 -12.96 1.16
CA ASP A 57 -15.39 -14.02 2.14
C ASP A 57 -13.91 -14.46 2.14
N GLN A 58 -13.08 -13.96 1.22
CA GLN A 58 -11.68 -14.32 1.09
C GLN A 58 -10.72 -13.13 1.25
N THR A 59 -11.23 -11.91 1.37
CA THR A 59 -10.38 -10.72 1.42
C THR A 59 -9.98 -10.39 2.86
N GLN A 60 -8.69 -10.54 3.17
CA GLN A 60 -8.12 -10.13 4.45
C GLN A 60 -7.77 -8.64 4.41
N PHE A 61 -7.89 -7.95 5.55
CA PHE A 61 -7.58 -6.52 5.65
C PHE A 61 -6.68 -6.23 6.85
N LYS A 62 -5.67 -5.38 6.67
CA LYS A 62 -4.89 -4.75 7.74
C LYS A 62 -4.86 -3.25 7.51
N ARG A 63 -5.09 -2.44 8.55
CA ARG A 63 -5.03 -0.97 8.47
C ARG A 63 -3.88 -0.45 9.31
N PHE A 64 -3.15 0.50 8.73
CA PHE A 64 -2.05 1.21 9.35
C PHE A 64 -2.32 2.71 9.23
N LEU A 65 -2.06 3.44 10.32
CA LEU A 65 -2.15 4.90 10.38
C LEU A 65 -0.75 5.50 10.39
N ASP A 66 -0.66 6.79 10.05
CA ASP A 66 0.60 7.55 10.10
C ASP A 66 1.71 6.92 9.23
N CYS A 67 1.33 6.31 8.11
CA CYS A 67 2.27 5.67 7.20
C CYS A 67 2.96 6.72 6.32
N SER A 68 4.11 6.34 5.76
CA SER A 68 4.73 7.04 4.63
C SER A 68 4.84 6.12 3.43
N ILE A 69 4.75 6.68 2.23
CA ILE A 69 4.98 5.96 0.98
C ILE A 69 5.96 6.71 0.10
N GLU A 70 6.71 5.94 -0.67
CA GLU A 70 7.48 6.40 -1.80
C GLU A 70 6.98 5.67 -3.04
N ALA A 71 6.58 6.43 -4.05
CA ALA A 71 6.13 5.88 -5.32
C ALA A 71 7.23 6.04 -6.38
N TYR A 72 7.49 4.96 -7.10
CA TYR A 72 8.50 4.85 -8.15
C TYR A 72 7.79 4.46 -9.44
N GLU A 73 8.08 5.16 -10.55
CA GLU A 73 7.44 4.88 -11.83
C GLU A 73 8.00 3.62 -12.49
N THR A 74 9.29 3.34 -12.26
CA THR A 74 10.01 2.19 -12.82
C THR A 74 10.79 1.43 -11.75
N LEU A 75 11.23 0.21 -12.06
CA LEU A 75 12.16 -0.54 -11.21
C LEU A 75 13.53 0.14 -11.14
N ASP A 76 13.99 0.75 -12.23
CA ASP A 76 15.24 1.51 -12.23
C ASP A 76 15.16 2.70 -11.26
N ASP A 77 14.03 3.40 -11.19
CA ASP A 77 13.83 4.48 -10.22
C ASP A 77 13.89 3.93 -8.78
N LEU A 78 13.30 2.76 -8.54
CA LEU A 78 13.33 2.10 -7.24
C LEU A 78 14.77 1.71 -6.85
N ASP A 79 15.51 1.07 -7.76
CA ASP A 79 16.88 0.63 -7.53
C ASP A 79 17.84 1.80 -7.29
N ASN A 80 17.56 2.95 -7.91
CA ASN A 80 18.33 4.18 -7.73
C ASN A 80 17.78 5.10 -6.61
N GLY A 81 16.70 4.72 -5.92
CA GLY A 81 16.09 5.51 -4.84
C GLY A 81 15.48 6.85 -5.30
N ILE A 82 15.03 6.94 -6.56
CA ILE A 82 14.46 8.15 -7.16
C ILE A 82 12.94 8.11 -7.03
N ALA A 83 12.44 8.48 -5.85
CA ALA A 83 11.00 8.54 -5.64
C ALA A 83 10.37 9.66 -6.47
N THR A 84 9.35 9.32 -7.26
CA THR A 84 8.55 10.27 -8.05
C THR A 84 7.50 10.99 -7.19
N ASN A 85 7.12 10.38 -6.07
CA ASN A 85 6.19 10.96 -5.11
C ASN A 85 6.45 10.40 -3.72
N THR A 86 6.61 11.27 -2.73
CA THR A 86 6.73 10.89 -1.33
C THR A 86 5.60 11.52 -0.53
N GLN A 87 4.91 10.72 0.27
CA GLN A 87 3.79 11.18 1.10
C GLN A 87 3.88 10.57 2.49
N SER A 88 3.53 11.35 3.50
CA SER A 88 3.56 10.96 4.91
C SER A 88 2.25 11.34 5.60
N GLY A 89 1.94 10.68 6.72
CA GLY A 89 0.70 10.93 7.46
C GLY A 89 -0.54 10.39 6.74
N ILE A 90 -0.37 9.30 6.00
CA ILE A 90 -1.45 8.66 5.25
C ILE A 90 -1.94 7.40 5.95
N ASP A 91 -3.20 7.06 5.69
CA ASP A 91 -3.80 5.83 6.17
C ASP A 91 -3.64 4.76 5.09
N VAL A 92 -2.99 3.65 5.38
CA VAL A 92 -2.82 2.53 4.45
C VAL A 92 -3.76 1.40 4.86
N VAL A 93 -4.51 0.86 3.90
CA VAL A 93 -5.27 -0.38 4.07
C VAL A 93 -4.70 -1.41 3.12
N LEU A 94 -4.00 -2.40 3.68
CA LEU A 94 -3.55 -3.59 2.97
C LEU A 94 -4.73 -4.54 2.82
N PHE A 95 -4.89 -5.13 1.64
CA PHE A 95 -5.84 -6.21 1.42
C PHE A 95 -5.32 -7.30 0.47
N TYR A 96 -5.70 -8.55 0.76
CA TYR A 96 -5.40 -9.74 -0.03
C TYR A 96 -6.68 -10.50 -0.28
#